data_AF-A0A0C9TLC5-F1
#
_entry.id   AF-A0A0C9TLC5-F1
#
_cell.length_a   1.000
_cell.length_b   1.000
_cell.length_c   1.000
_cell.angle_alpha   90.00
_cell.angle_beta   90.00
_cell.angle_gamma   90.00
#
_symmetry.space_group_name_H-M   'P 1'
#
loop_
_entity.id
_entity.type
_entity.pdbx_description
1 polymer ?
#
loop_
_entity_poly.entity_id
_entity_poly.type
_entity_poly.pdbx_seq_one_letter_code
_entity_poly.pdbx_strand_id
1 'polypeptide(L)'
;MSSIAPYVLVPFVLPLFLRALQPWVKPMLDRIICHLGLPSSRPRKLDAKPQPDFKEQNDYLLTAREVEERFQSGQWQRQSYEAFLSVILSEDPVAFPCIYATKGFKAKEQRYVFLHSEDMHDKENIRLLAAALRTYLSNNSASRIGPNTSLVVLFPISGTPRSVK
;
A
#
# COMPACT_ATOMS: atom_id res chain seq x y z
N MET A 1 -14.01 -26.74 5.35
CA MET A 1 -14.94 -25.61 5.57
C MET A 1 -14.12 -24.35 5.57
N SER A 2 -14.27 -23.57 4.50
CA SER A 2 -13.37 -22.50 4.08
C SER A 2 -13.61 -21.22 4.88
N SER A 3 -12.53 -20.58 5.35
CA SER A 3 -12.59 -19.35 6.14
C SER A 3 -11.87 -18.23 5.39
N ILE A 4 -12.64 -17.19 5.06
CA ILE A 4 -12.29 -16.05 4.20
C ILE A 4 -11.65 -14.97 5.08
N ALA A 5 -10.37 -14.62 4.86
CA ALA A 5 -9.67 -13.55 5.58
C ALA A 5 -10.29 -12.16 5.31
N PRO A 6 -10.39 -11.26 6.32
CA PRO A 6 -10.98 -9.94 6.11
C PRO A 6 -9.89 -8.96 5.69
N TYR A 7 -9.89 -8.56 4.42
CA TYR A 7 -9.15 -7.39 3.95
C TYR A 7 -10.10 -6.20 3.92
N VAL A 8 -9.80 -5.13 4.66
CA VAL A 8 -10.55 -3.87 4.59
C VAL A 8 -10.07 -3.13 3.34
N LEU A 9 -10.90 -3.13 2.31
CA LEU A 9 -10.65 -2.43 1.05
C LEU A 9 -11.44 -1.11 1.08
N VAL A 10 -10.75 0.00 1.29
CA VAL A 10 -11.35 1.34 1.25
C VAL A 10 -11.78 1.62 -0.20
N PRO A 11 -13.08 1.79 -0.51
CA PRO A 11 -13.52 2.06 -1.87
C PRO A 11 -13.06 3.47 -2.29
N PHE A 12 -12.09 3.51 -3.21
CA PHE A 12 -11.47 4.71 -3.78
C PHE A 12 -12.39 5.52 -4.73
N VAL A 13 -13.70 5.51 -4.52
CA VAL A 13 -14.64 6.27 -5.39
C VAL A 13 -14.79 7.71 -4.91
N LEU A 14 -14.55 8.00 -3.63
CA LEU A 14 -14.70 9.35 -3.07
C LEU A 14 -13.64 10.38 -3.55
N PRO A 15 -12.33 10.06 -3.68
CA PRO A 15 -11.34 11.06 -4.09
C PRO A 15 -11.41 11.41 -5.59
N LEU A 16 -11.94 10.52 -6.43
CA LEU A 16 -12.17 10.80 -7.86
C LEU A 16 -13.37 11.74 -8.06
N PHE A 17 -14.44 11.55 -7.30
CA PHE A 17 -15.62 12.44 -7.34
C PHE A 17 -15.29 13.84 -6.77
N LEU A 18 -14.49 13.91 -5.71
CA LEU A 18 -14.03 15.19 -5.13
C LEU A 18 -13.05 15.94 -6.04
N ARG A 19 -12.20 15.25 -6.82
CA ARG A 19 -11.32 15.88 -7.82
C ARG A 19 -12.08 16.42 -9.02
N ALA A 20 -13.17 15.76 -9.44
CA ALA A 20 -13.99 16.22 -10.56
C ALA A 20 -14.77 17.52 -10.27
N LEU A 21 -15.11 17.76 -9.00
CA LEU A 21 -15.83 18.97 -8.56
C LEU A 21 -14.90 20.15 -8.22
N GLN A 22 -13.59 19.91 -8.10
CA GLN A 22 -12.61 20.92 -7.71
C GLN A 22 -12.54 22.18 -8.61
N PRO A 23 -12.73 22.09 -9.95
CA PRO A 23 -12.67 23.27 -10.81
C PRO A 23 -13.90 24.20 -10.68
N TRP A 24 -15.05 23.64 -10.30
CA TRP A 24 -16.32 24.38 -10.24
C TRP A 24 -16.58 25.02 -8.87
N VAL A 25 -16.05 24.40 -7.82
CA VAL A 25 -16.28 24.82 -6.42
C VAL A 25 -15.27 25.88 -5.94
N LYS A 26 -14.06 25.90 -6.52
CA LYS A 26 -13.00 26.89 -6.19
C LYS A 26 -13.39 28.36 -6.35
N PRO A 27 -13.93 28.82 -7.50
CA PRO A 27 -14.21 30.24 -7.69
C PRO A 27 -15.36 30.74 -6.80
N MET A 28 -16.28 29.86 -6.39
CA MET A 28 -17.36 30.17 -5.46
C MET A 28 -16.86 30.30 -4.01
N LEU A 29 -15.95 29.41 -3.57
CA LEU A 29 -15.32 29.48 -2.25
C LEU A 29 -14.43 30.73 -2.10
N ASP A 30 -13.65 31.06 -3.13
CA ASP A 30 -12.77 32.25 -3.09
C ASP A 30 -13.58 33.55 -2.93
N ARG A 31 -14.78 33.63 -3.53
CA ARG A 31 -15.69 34.77 -3.35
C ARG A 31 -16.25 34.86 -1.93
N ILE A 32 -16.61 33.74 -1.31
CA ILE A 32 -17.14 33.69 0.05
C ILE A 32 -16.04 34.06 1.07
N ILE A 33 -14.82 33.57 0.86
CA ILE A 33 -13.67 33.83 1.74
C ILE A 33 -13.27 35.32 1.72
N CYS A 34 -13.28 35.95 0.54
CA CYS A 34 -13.01 37.39 0.42
C CYS A 34 -14.07 38.26 1.12
N HIS A 35 -15.34 37.84 1.13
CA HIS A 35 -16.41 38.62 1.74
C HIS A 35 -16.43 38.54 3.28
N LEU A 36 -15.91 37.45 3.85
CA LEU A 36 -15.86 37.22 5.30
C LEU A 36 -14.61 37.81 5.98
N GLY A 37 -13.70 38.45 5.22
CA GLY A 37 -12.47 39.05 5.78
C GLY A 37 -11.52 38.04 6.42
N LEU A 38 -11.69 36.75 6.15
CA LEU A 38 -10.82 35.70 6.67
C LEU A 38 -9.52 35.69 5.86
N PRO A 39 -8.35 35.58 6.51
CA PRO A 39 -7.08 35.56 5.81
C PRO A 39 -7.04 34.38 4.84
N SER A 40 -6.98 34.70 3.54
CA SER A 40 -6.71 33.76 2.46
C SER A 40 -5.57 32.84 2.89
N SER A 41 -5.88 31.56 3.03
CA SER A 41 -4.92 30.52 3.38
C SER A 41 -4.01 30.28 2.19
N ARG A 42 -3.13 31.24 1.89
CA ARG A 42 -1.89 30.90 1.18
C ARG A 42 -1.25 29.79 2.00
N PRO A 43 -0.83 28.67 1.39
CA PRO A 43 -0.06 27.68 2.13
C PRO A 43 1.17 28.41 2.65
N ARG A 44 1.21 28.60 3.97
CA ARG A 44 2.39 29.03 4.69
C ARG A 44 3.45 28.02 4.26
N LYS A 45 4.53 28.50 3.62
CA LYS A 45 5.74 27.71 3.40
C LYS A 45 6.18 27.31 4.82
N LEU A 46 5.72 26.15 5.29
CA LEU A 46 6.37 25.49 6.40
C LEU A 46 7.77 25.24 5.87
N ASP A 47 8.77 25.77 6.58
CA ASP A 47 10.15 25.45 6.33
C ASP A 47 10.28 23.93 6.36
N ALA A 48 10.25 23.34 5.16
CA ALA A 48 10.46 21.93 4.97
C ALA A 48 11.91 21.71 5.39
N LYS A 49 12.09 21.11 6.57
CA LYS A 49 13.36 20.48 6.93
C LYS A 49 13.85 19.72 5.69
N PRO A 50 15.16 19.79 5.37
CA PRO A 50 15.71 19.02 4.26
C PRO A 50 15.21 17.58 4.38
N GLN A 51 14.38 17.17 3.42
CA GLN A 51 13.87 15.83 3.39
C GLN A 51 15.10 14.93 3.25
N PRO A 52 15.29 13.92 4.12
CA PRO A 52 16.46 13.05 4.02
C PRO A 52 16.53 12.48 2.61
N ASP A 53 17.75 12.49 2.08
CA ASP A 53 18.12 12.08 0.73
C ASP A 53 17.33 10.85 0.28
N PHE A 54 16.63 10.98 -0.85
CA PHE A 54 15.64 10.03 -1.38
C PHE A 54 16.22 8.64 -1.71
N LYS A 55 17.53 8.44 -1.58
CA LYS A 55 18.20 7.16 -1.84
C LYS A 55 17.95 6.07 -0.79
N GLU A 56 17.61 6.39 0.45
CA GLU A 56 17.32 5.38 1.50
C GLU A 56 15.90 4.79 1.46
N GLN A 57 14.98 5.36 0.66
CA GLN A 57 13.54 5.08 0.78
C GLN A 57 13.03 3.86 -0.01
N ASN A 58 13.89 3.21 -0.82
CA ASN A 58 13.54 2.02 -1.57
C ASN A 58 13.84 0.71 -0.85
N ASP A 59 14.53 0.73 0.29
CA ASP A 59 14.94 -0.53 0.94
C ASP A 59 13.76 -1.31 1.56
N TYR A 60 12.62 -0.64 1.75
CA TYR A 60 11.40 -1.21 2.34
C TYR A 60 10.46 -1.87 1.33
N LEU A 61 10.63 -1.58 0.04
CA LEU A 61 9.66 -1.95 -0.99
C LEU A 61 10.33 -2.81 -2.05
N LEU A 62 10.10 -4.12 -1.96
CA LEU A 62 10.83 -5.12 -2.72
C LEU A 62 10.01 -5.63 -3.91
N THR A 63 10.71 -6.03 -4.97
CA THR A 63 10.19 -6.85 -6.06
C THR A 63 10.27 -8.33 -5.70
N ALA A 64 9.54 -9.18 -6.44
CA ALA A 64 9.61 -10.64 -6.26
C ALA A 64 11.05 -11.17 -6.34
N ARG A 65 11.84 -10.66 -7.29
CA ARG A 65 13.25 -11.04 -7.44
C ARG A 65 14.09 -10.62 -6.24
N GLU A 66 13.92 -9.40 -5.73
CA GLU A 66 14.65 -8.93 -4.55
C GLU A 66 14.29 -9.73 -3.29
N VAL A 67 13.03 -10.18 -3.16
CA VAL A 67 12.62 -11.08 -2.07
C VAL A 67 13.33 -12.43 -2.17
N GLU A 68 13.40 -12.99 -3.38
CA GLU A 68 14.11 -14.24 -3.69
C GLU A 68 15.63 -14.15 -3.44
N GLU A 69 16.23 -13.01 -3.76
CA GLU A 69 17.67 -12.77 -3.59
C GLU A 69 18.05 -12.44 -2.13
N ARG A 70 17.21 -11.68 -1.42
CA ARG A 70 17.50 -11.17 -0.07
C ARG A 70 17.21 -12.17 1.04
N PHE A 71 16.20 -13.04 0.88
CA PHE A 71 15.73 -13.93 1.95
C PHE A 71 15.86 -15.40 1.58
N GLN A 72 16.56 -16.16 2.41
CA GLN A 72 16.77 -17.61 2.24
C GLN A 72 15.57 -18.42 2.75
N SER A 73 15.41 -19.67 2.27
CA SER A 73 14.28 -20.60 2.54
C SER A 73 13.99 -20.97 4.00
N GLY A 74 14.73 -20.46 5.00
CA GLY A 74 14.42 -20.62 6.43
C GLY A 74 13.96 -19.34 7.13
N GLN A 75 14.06 -18.18 6.47
CA GLN A 75 13.68 -16.90 7.06
C GLN A 75 12.17 -16.71 6.97
N TRP A 76 11.57 -16.09 7.99
CA TRP A 76 10.12 -15.91 8.05
C TRP A 76 9.60 -15.09 6.86
N GLN A 77 10.37 -14.12 6.36
CA GLN A 77 10.01 -13.32 5.19
C GLN A 77 9.82 -14.22 3.96
N ARG A 78 10.75 -15.15 3.76
CA ARG A 78 10.71 -16.10 2.66
C ARG A 78 9.53 -17.06 2.81
N GLN A 79 9.29 -17.55 4.02
CA GLN A 79 8.15 -18.42 4.33
C GLN A 79 6.80 -17.73 4.08
N SER A 80 6.64 -16.49 4.56
CA SER A 80 5.41 -15.71 4.34
C SER A 80 5.19 -15.37 2.87
N TYR A 81 6.26 -15.08 2.13
CA TYR A 81 6.20 -14.88 0.69
C TYR A 81 5.75 -16.16 -0.04
N GLU A 82 6.37 -17.30 0.25
CA GLU A 82 6.00 -18.58 -0.36
C GLU A 82 4.57 -19.03 0.01
N ALA A 83 4.15 -18.81 1.26
CA ALA A 83 2.78 -19.04 1.70
C ALA A 83 1.77 -18.13 0.98
N PHE A 84 2.14 -16.87 0.72
CA PHE A 84 1.34 -15.97 -0.09
C PHE A 84 1.24 -16.49 -1.53
N LEU A 85 2.36 -16.90 -2.15
CA LEU A 85 2.38 -17.44 -3.50
C LEU A 85 1.53 -18.70 -3.66
N SER A 86 1.60 -19.62 -2.70
CA SER A 86 0.80 -20.85 -2.75
C SER A 86 -0.70 -20.56 -2.78
N VAL A 87 -1.15 -19.51 -2.09
CA VAL A 87 -2.55 -19.06 -2.12
C VAL A 87 -2.90 -18.40 -3.45
N ILE A 88 -2.10 -17.44 -3.92
CA ILE A 88 -2.46 -16.66 -5.12
C ILE A 88 -2.26 -17.41 -6.45
N LEU A 89 -1.48 -18.49 -6.42
CA LEU A 89 -1.26 -19.41 -7.54
C LEU A 89 -2.08 -20.71 -7.41
N SER A 90 -2.87 -20.85 -6.35
CA SER A 90 -3.74 -22.01 -6.19
C SER A 90 -4.74 -22.12 -7.34
N GLU A 91 -4.86 -23.32 -7.90
CA GLU A 91 -5.89 -23.66 -8.90
C GLU A 91 -7.16 -24.23 -8.24
N ASP A 92 -7.18 -24.34 -6.90
CA ASP A 92 -8.35 -24.80 -6.16
C ASP A 92 -9.51 -23.79 -6.31
N PRO A 93 -10.65 -24.18 -6.90
CA PRO A 93 -11.79 -23.28 -7.13
C PRO A 93 -12.43 -22.76 -5.84
N VAL A 94 -12.15 -23.35 -4.68
CA VAL A 94 -12.68 -22.91 -3.38
C VAL A 94 -11.87 -21.74 -2.80
N ALA A 95 -10.58 -21.67 -3.13
CA ALA A 95 -9.73 -20.54 -2.79
C ALA A 95 -9.74 -19.59 -4.00
N PHE A 96 -10.65 -18.62 -4.04
CA PHE A 96 -10.62 -17.59 -5.09
C PHE A 96 -9.50 -16.60 -4.79
N PRO A 97 -8.32 -16.68 -5.44
CA PRO A 97 -7.33 -15.64 -5.26
C PRO A 97 -7.87 -14.34 -5.87
N CYS A 98 -7.50 -13.22 -5.26
CA CYS A 98 -7.81 -11.91 -5.83
C CYS A 98 -7.21 -11.84 -7.24
N ILE A 99 -8.05 -11.57 -8.26
CA ILE A 99 -7.62 -11.46 -9.66
C ILE A 99 -6.42 -10.51 -9.80
N TYR A 100 -6.41 -9.41 -9.05
CA TYR A 100 -5.30 -8.44 -9.05
C TYR A 100 -4.03 -9.00 -8.42
N ALA A 101 -4.13 -9.87 -7.42
CA ALA A 101 -2.96 -10.52 -6.84
C ALA A 101 -2.33 -11.50 -7.83
N THR A 102 -3.12 -12.38 -8.45
CA THR A 102 -2.61 -13.35 -9.42
C THR A 102 -2.11 -12.67 -10.70
N LYS A 103 -2.87 -11.72 -11.27
CA LYS A 103 -2.45 -10.98 -12.48
C LYS A 103 -1.23 -10.11 -12.21
N GLY A 104 -1.23 -9.37 -11.10
CA GLY A 104 -0.10 -8.55 -10.71
C GLY A 104 1.16 -9.38 -10.47
N PHE A 105 1.04 -10.55 -9.85
CA PHE A 105 2.16 -11.47 -9.66
C PHE A 105 2.73 -11.96 -11.00
N LYS A 106 1.87 -12.50 -11.87
CA LYS A 106 2.28 -13.00 -13.20
C LYS A 106 2.93 -11.90 -14.05
N ALA A 107 2.48 -10.66 -13.92
CA ALA A 107 3.04 -9.51 -14.61
C ALA A 107 4.27 -8.87 -13.92
N LYS A 108 4.71 -9.39 -12.76
CA LYS A 108 5.80 -8.81 -11.93
C LYS A 108 5.51 -7.37 -11.46
N GLU A 109 4.24 -7.05 -11.29
CA GLU A 109 3.72 -5.73 -10.90
C GLU A 109 3.53 -5.58 -9.39
N GLN A 110 3.78 -6.63 -8.60
CA GLN A 110 3.65 -6.56 -7.14
C GLN A 110 4.86 -5.91 -6.48
N ARG A 111 4.61 -5.26 -5.36
CA ARG A 111 5.63 -4.74 -4.46
C ARG A 111 5.39 -5.25 -3.06
N TYR A 112 6.44 -5.72 -2.40
CA TYR A 112 6.37 -6.41 -1.13
C TYR A 112 6.96 -5.55 -0.02
N VAL A 113 6.29 -5.53 1.12
CA VAL A 113 6.79 -4.93 2.35
C VAL A 113 6.60 -5.92 3.49
N PHE A 114 7.62 -6.02 4.35
CA PHE A 114 7.66 -6.96 5.47
C PHE A 114 7.58 -6.18 6.77
N LEU A 115 6.54 -6.44 7.56
CA LEU A 115 6.36 -5.85 8.89
C LEU A 115 6.82 -6.83 9.96
N HIS A 116 7.40 -6.34 11.05
CA HIS A 116 8.06 -7.18 12.05
C HIS A 116 7.09 -8.00 12.89
N SER A 117 5.83 -7.56 12.95
CA SER A 117 4.76 -8.21 13.69
C SER A 117 3.40 -7.87 13.09
N GLU A 118 2.39 -8.62 13.49
CA GLU A 118 0.99 -8.37 13.12
C GLU A 118 0.37 -7.19 13.90
N ASP A 119 1.08 -6.65 14.90
CA ASP A 119 0.60 -5.53 15.72
C ASP A 119 0.65 -4.22 14.93
N MET A 120 -0.52 -3.74 14.53
CA MET A 120 -0.70 -2.47 13.82
C MET A 120 -0.66 -1.24 14.72
N HIS A 121 -0.56 -1.43 16.04
CA HIS A 121 -0.31 -0.34 16.98
C HIS A 121 1.18 -0.12 17.24
N ASP A 122 2.05 -1.03 16.79
CA ASP A 122 3.49 -0.86 16.84
C ASP A 122 3.92 0.34 15.97
N LYS A 123 4.56 1.32 16.61
CA LYS A 123 5.03 2.54 15.97
C LYS A 123 6.04 2.25 14.86
N GLU A 124 6.86 1.22 14.99
CA GLU A 124 7.84 0.86 13.97
C GLU A 124 7.16 0.26 12.74
N ASN A 125 6.17 -0.62 12.92
CA ASN A 125 5.37 -1.12 11.80
C ASN A 125 4.61 0.01 11.09
N ILE A 126 4.00 0.93 11.85
CA ILE A 126 3.32 2.10 11.28
C ILE A 126 4.30 2.95 10.46
N ARG A 127 5.50 3.23 11.00
CA ARG A 127 6.54 4.00 10.29
C ARG A 127 6.98 3.32 9.02
N LEU A 128 7.25 2.01 9.08
CA LEU A 128 7.71 1.22 7.93
C LEU A 128 6.63 1.18 6.85
N LEU A 129 5.39 0.86 7.22
CA LEU A 129 4.27 0.82 6.28
C LEU A 129 4.00 2.20 5.67
N ALA A 130 4.05 3.27 6.47
CA ALA A 130 3.88 4.63 5.97
C ALA A 130 4.98 5.02 4.98
N ALA A 131 6.24 4.65 5.25
CA ALA A 131 7.35 4.87 4.32
C ALA A 131 7.15 4.09 3.01
N ALA A 132 6.84 2.80 3.11
CA ALA A 132 6.58 1.94 1.95
C ALA A 132 5.39 2.44 1.11
N LEU A 133 4.30 2.86 1.75
CA LEU A 133 3.13 3.45 1.08
C LEU A 133 3.49 4.75 0.37
N ARG A 134 4.26 5.64 1.00
CA ARG A 134 4.71 6.87 0.35
C ARG A 134 5.52 6.56 -0.90
N THR A 135 6.48 5.65 -0.81
CA THR A 135 7.29 5.21 -1.96
C THR A 135 6.44 4.55 -3.04
N TYR A 136 5.50 3.70 -2.65
CA TYR A 136 4.58 3.04 -3.57
C TYR A 136 3.68 4.04 -4.32
N LEU A 137 3.15 5.04 -3.63
CA LEU A 137 2.28 6.04 -4.26
C LEU A 137 3.05 7.08 -5.09
N SER A 138 4.28 7.43 -4.69
CA SER A 138 5.06 8.46 -5.37
C SER A 138 5.81 7.93 -6.59
N ASN A 139 6.41 6.74 -6.50
CA ASN A 139 7.39 6.25 -7.47
C ASN A 139 6.84 5.14 -8.36
N ASN A 140 5.73 4.53 -7.95
CA ASN A 140 5.23 3.26 -8.46
C ASN A 140 3.79 3.43 -8.93
N SER A 141 3.54 4.47 -9.74
CA SER A 141 2.26 4.66 -10.40
C SER A 141 1.94 3.48 -11.31
N ALA A 142 0.64 3.21 -11.51
CA ALA A 142 0.17 2.22 -12.49
C ALA A 142 0.75 2.45 -13.90
N SER A 143 1.14 3.68 -14.23
CA SER A 143 1.81 4.02 -15.49
C SER A 143 3.27 3.55 -15.58
N ARG A 144 3.97 3.31 -14.46
CA ARG A 144 5.37 2.86 -14.44
C ARG A 144 5.51 1.36 -14.18
N ILE A 145 4.68 0.81 -13.30
CA ILE A 145 4.71 -0.62 -12.98
C ILE A 145 3.77 -1.39 -13.89
N GLY A 146 2.52 -0.96 -13.96
CA GLY A 146 1.46 -1.63 -14.70
C GLY A 146 0.11 -1.54 -13.99
N PRO A 147 -0.98 -1.88 -14.70
CA PRO A 147 -2.35 -1.65 -14.24
C PRO A 147 -2.79 -2.56 -13.09
N ASN A 148 -2.09 -3.67 -12.82
CA ASN A 148 -2.38 -4.59 -11.73
C ASN A 148 -1.36 -4.46 -10.59
N THR A 149 -0.66 -3.31 -10.51
CA THR A 149 0.24 -3.04 -9.40
C THR A 149 -0.49 -3.15 -8.07
N SER A 150 0.11 -3.88 -7.13
CA SER A 150 -0.41 -4.03 -5.78
C SER A 150 0.71 -4.00 -4.76
N LEU A 151 0.44 -3.39 -3.60
CA LEU A 151 1.29 -3.46 -2.43
C LEU A 151 0.86 -4.67 -1.59
N VAL A 152 1.78 -5.61 -1.40
CA VAL A 152 1.60 -6.82 -0.61
C VAL A 152 2.33 -6.62 0.71
N VAL A 153 1.55 -6.60 1.81
CA VAL A 153 2.08 -6.47 3.17
C VAL A 153 2.13 -7.87 3.78
N LEU A 154 3.32 -8.29 4.20
CA LEU A 154 3.57 -9.62 4.76
C LEU A 154 4.03 -9.52 6.22
N PHE A 155 3.59 -10.49 7.00
CA PHE A 155 3.85 -10.62 8.43
C PHE A 155 4.50 -11.97 8.73
N PRO A 156 5.19 -12.13 9.86
CA PRO A 156 5.62 -13.44 10.33
C PRO A 156 4.40 -14.36 10.49
N ILE A 157 4.49 -15.60 10.01
CA ILE A 157 3.42 -16.58 10.17
C ILE A 157 3.28 -16.92 11.66
N SER A 158 2.17 -16.51 12.27
CA SER A 158 1.79 -16.92 13.61
C SER A 158 1.18 -18.33 13.57
N GLY A 159 1.59 -19.22 14.48
CA GLY A 159 1.15 -20.62 14.50
C GLY A 159 -0.33 -20.83 14.87
N THR A 160 -1.08 -19.77 15.13
CA THR A 160 -2.50 -19.82 15.49
C THR A 160 -3.37 -19.62 14.24
N PRO A 161 -4.23 -20.58 13.86
CA PRO A 161 -5.20 -20.40 12.79
C PRO A 161 -6.10 -19.22 13.12
N ARG A 162 -6.13 -18.22 12.24
CA ARG A 162 -7.00 -17.05 12.41
C ARG A 162 -8.44 -17.45 12.07
N SER A 163 -9.31 -17.43 13.08
CA SER A 163 -10.76 -17.51 12.88
C SER A 163 -11.27 -16.13 12.50
N VAL A 164 -11.91 -16.02 11.33
CA VAL A 164 -12.68 -14.82 10.98
C VAL A 164 -13.98 -14.91 11.76
N LYS A 165 -14.18 -13.99 12.71
CA LYS A 165 -15.44 -13.79 13.41
C LYS A 165 -16.28 -12.76 12.67
#